data_AF-A0A132MQN8-F1
#
_entry.id   AF-A0A132MQN8-F1
#
_cell.length_a   1.000
_cell.length_b   1.000
_cell.length_c   1.000
_cell.angle_alpha   90.00
_cell.angle_beta   90.00
_cell.angle_gamma   90.00
#
_symmetry.space_group_name_H-M   'P 1'
#
loop_
_entity.id
_entity.type
_entity.pdbx_description
1 polymer ?
#
loop_
_entity_poly.entity_id
_entity_poly.type
_entity_poly.pdbx_seq_one_letter_code
_entity_poly.pdbx_strand_id
1 'polypeptide(L)'
;MFVRPLAMAEGRRLQRICRTARDPVRLRRAMVVLASAQGWPVPQIARLAQTSQRYVRGVIHDFNEVGFAALDPKWSGGRPRTISEAARAEICLIARCCPRDVGLPFGAWSLSKLREYLIDRGVVASISRETIRIILRGAGISWQATKTWKASTDPDFASKMRRVLALYDHPPEGGRVVCVDEFGPLNLRPRPGRGWYPAGRPARIRATYTRTLGVRHMLAALDLATGKIFYRIRDRKRWREFLAFLKVLRRRWPTERLYVVVDNFAPHRHPKVREWAVDHDVELVFLPTYASWLNWIEPEFTGVRYFALNGSDFTSHDQQNAAIAAYLRWRNQHAEPKRDFAVSSKIRQPDYVINVA
;
A
#
# COMPACT_ATOMS: atom_id res chain seq x y z
N MET A 1 -2.18 -16.28 -61.81
CA MET A 1 -2.15 -15.08 -60.95
C MET A 1 -0.92 -15.18 -60.07
N PHE A 2 0.01 -14.24 -60.25
CA PHE A 2 1.25 -14.15 -59.49
C PHE A 2 1.35 -12.76 -58.87
N VAL A 3 2.22 -12.61 -57.88
CA VAL A 3 2.59 -11.29 -57.38
C VAL A 3 3.28 -10.49 -58.48
N ARG A 4 3.13 -9.16 -58.48
CA ARG A 4 3.86 -8.25 -59.36
C ARG A 4 5.36 -8.49 -59.25
N PRO A 5 6.15 -8.19 -60.30
CA PRO A 5 7.60 -8.26 -60.22
C PRO A 5 8.12 -7.53 -58.97
N LEU A 6 8.89 -8.24 -58.16
CA LEU A 6 9.47 -7.71 -56.93
C LEU A 6 10.85 -7.15 -57.23
N ALA A 7 11.15 -5.94 -56.76
CA ALA A 7 12.52 -5.46 -56.78
C ALA A 7 13.40 -6.31 -55.85
N MET A 8 14.71 -6.38 -56.13
CA MET A 8 15.67 -7.14 -55.30
C MET A 8 15.62 -6.73 -53.82
N ALA A 9 15.40 -5.44 -53.53
CA ALA A 9 15.23 -4.94 -52.19
C ALA A 9 13.95 -5.48 -51.50
N GLU A 10 12.84 -5.58 -52.24
CA GLU A 10 11.57 -6.12 -51.74
C GLU A 10 11.68 -7.62 -51.45
N GLY A 11 12.35 -8.37 -52.34
CA GLY A 11 12.63 -9.80 -52.13
C GLY A 11 13.46 -10.06 -50.87
N ARG A 12 14.53 -9.29 -50.65
CA ARG A 12 15.35 -9.36 -49.42
C ARG A 12 14.53 -9.03 -48.17
N ARG A 13 13.61 -8.06 -48.26
CA ARG A 13 12.73 -7.68 -47.15
C ARG A 13 11.75 -8.80 -46.81
N LEU A 14 11.15 -9.46 -47.79
CA LEU A 14 10.27 -10.61 -47.57
C LEU A 14 11.01 -11.78 -46.92
N GLN A 15 12.22 -12.11 -47.40
CA GLN A 15 13.05 -13.15 -46.78
C GLN A 15 13.38 -12.83 -45.32
N ARG A 16 13.68 -11.56 -45.01
CA ARG A 16 13.90 -11.10 -43.63
C ARG A 16 12.65 -11.31 -42.78
N ILE A 17 11.47 -10.89 -43.26
CA ILE A 17 10.20 -11.07 -42.55
C ILE A 17 9.93 -12.55 -42.29
N CYS A 18 10.17 -13.44 -43.27
CA CYS A 18 10.01 -14.89 -43.08
C CYS A 18 10.92 -15.48 -42.00
N ARG A 19 12.05 -14.83 -41.69
CA ARG A 19 13.00 -15.28 -40.65
C ARG A 19 12.72 -14.65 -39.28
N THR A 20 12.20 -13.43 -39.24
CA THR A 20 12.15 -12.62 -38.00
C THR A 20 10.74 -12.35 -37.47
N ALA A 21 9.69 -12.57 -38.27
CA ALA A 21 8.32 -12.26 -37.87
C ALA A 21 7.85 -13.18 -36.74
N ARG A 22 7.45 -12.58 -35.61
CA ARG A 22 6.83 -13.29 -34.48
C ARG A 22 5.31 -13.48 -34.65
N ASP A 23 4.67 -12.64 -35.46
CA ASP A 23 3.25 -12.75 -35.76
C ASP A 23 3.01 -13.84 -36.82
N PRO A 24 2.23 -14.90 -36.51
CA PRO A 24 2.01 -16.02 -37.44
C PRO A 24 1.28 -15.62 -38.72
N VAL A 25 0.41 -14.61 -38.69
CA VAL A 25 -0.35 -14.15 -39.86
C VAL A 25 0.58 -13.42 -40.82
N ARG A 26 1.41 -12.51 -40.30
CA ARG A 26 2.40 -11.78 -41.09
C ARG A 26 3.43 -12.70 -41.71
N LEU A 27 3.89 -13.68 -40.94
CA LEU A 27 4.81 -14.72 -41.41
C LEU A 27 4.21 -15.54 -42.55
N ARG A 28 2.98 -16.06 -42.38
CA ARG A 28 2.29 -16.86 -43.39
C ARG A 28 2.06 -16.08 -44.69
N ARG A 29 1.60 -14.83 -44.60
CA ARG A 29 1.37 -13.99 -45.78
C ARG A 29 2.68 -13.68 -46.52
N ALA A 30 3.78 -13.46 -45.80
CA ALA A 30 5.09 -13.24 -46.42
C ALA A 30 5.58 -14.50 -47.17
N MET A 31 5.37 -15.70 -46.63
CA MET A 31 5.68 -16.95 -47.34
C MET A 31 4.87 -17.12 -48.63
N VAL A 32 3.57 -16.81 -48.58
CA VAL A 32 2.69 -16.85 -49.75
C VAL A 32 3.20 -15.94 -50.87
N VAL A 33 3.56 -14.70 -50.53
CA VAL A 33 4.08 -13.71 -51.49
C VAL A 33 5.43 -14.16 -52.05
N LEU A 34 6.33 -14.65 -51.20
CA LEU A 34 7.65 -15.12 -51.62
C LEU A 34 7.57 -16.34 -52.55
N ALA A 35 6.73 -17.33 -52.22
CA ALA A 35 6.53 -18.51 -53.06
C ALA A 35 5.87 -18.13 -54.41
N SER A 36 4.93 -17.17 -54.39
CA SER A 36 4.33 -16.65 -55.63
C SER A 36 5.35 -15.94 -56.51
N ALA A 37 6.27 -15.16 -55.94
CA ALA A 37 7.35 -14.50 -56.67
C ALA A 37 8.34 -15.50 -57.30
N GLN A 38 8.48 -16.69 -56.72
CA GLN A 38 9.29 -17.79 -57.26
C GLN A 38 8.57 -18.62 -58.33
N GLY A 39 7.38 -18.21 -58.77
CA GLY A 39 6.62 -18.89 -59.82
C GLY A 39 5.85 -20.12 -59.35
N TRP A 40 5.70 -20.34 -58.04
CA TRP A 40 4.94 -21.49 -57.55
C TRP A 40 3.44 -21.31 -57.83
N PRO A 41 2.75 -22.33 -58.36
CA PRO A 41 1.33 -22.24 -58.66
C PRO A 41 0.50 -22.20 -57.37
N VAL A 42 -0.62 -21.46 -57.41
CA VAL A 42 -1.52 -21.25 -56.26
C VAL A 42 -1.92 -22.54 -55.51
N PRO A 43 -2.25 -23.67 -56.18
CA PRO A 43 -2.56 -24.92 -55.47
C PRO A 43 -1.39 -25.46 -54.63
N GLN A 44 -0.15 -25.28 -55.09
CA GLN A 44 1.04 -25.73 -54.36
C GLN A 44 1.31 -24.84 -53.15
N ILE A 45 1.20 -23.51 -53.31
CA ILE A 45 1.34 -22.54 -52.22
C ILE A 45 0.27 -22.79 -51.14
N ALA A 46 -0.96 -23.09 -51.54
CA ALA A 46 -2.07 -23.37 -50.62
C ALA A 46 -1.80 -24.61 -49.74
N ARG A 47 -1.22 -25.67 -50.33
CA ARG A 47 -0.81 -26.88 -49.59
C ARG A 47 0.33 -26.57 -48.61
N LEU A 48 1.35 -25.82 -49.05
CA LEU A 48 2.49 -25.44 -48.21
C LEU A 48 2.06 -24.58 -47.01
N ALA A 49 1.21 -23.58 -47.25
CA ALA A 49 0.75 -22.65 -46.23
C ALA A 49 -0.46 -23.16 -45.42
N GLN A 50 -0.90 -24.41 -45.66
CA GLN A 50 -2.08 -25.04 -45.06
C GLN A 50 -3.32 -24.12 -45.06
N THR A 51 -3.64 -23.59 -46.23
CA THR A 51 -4.73 -22.62 -46.40
C THR A 51 -5.52 -22.87 -47.68
N SER A 52 -6.60 -22.13 -47.91
CA SER A 52 -7.41 -22.27 -49.13
C SER A 52 -6.76 -21.54 -50.31
N GLN A 53 -6.98 -22.03 -51.53
CA GLN A 53 -6.53 -21.32 -52.73
C GLN A 53 -7.13 -19.91 -52.83
N ARG A 54 -8.36 -19.70 -52.31
CA ARG A 54 -9.02 -18.39 -52.24
C ARG A 54 -8.23 -17.42 -51.36
N TYR A 55 -7.76 -17.89 -50.20
CA TYR A 55 -6.91 -17.10 -49.30
C TYR A 55 -5.59 -16.70 -49.99
N VAL A 56 -4.91 -17.66 -50.64
CA VAL A 56 -3.66 -17.39 -51.38
C VAL A 56 -3.88 -16.31 -52.46
N ARG A 57 -4.93 -16.44 -53.28
CA ARG A 57 -5.27 -15.43 -54.29
C ARG A 57 -5.54 -14.07 -53.65
N GLY A 58 -6.27 -14.02 -52.53
CA GLY A 58 -6.52 -12.79 -51.80
C GLY A 58 -5.26 -12.12 -51.27
N VAL A 59 -4.32 -12.90 -50.71
CA VAL A 59 -3.02 -12.36 -50.25
C VAL A 59 -2.19 -11.81 -51.41
N ILE A 60 -2.15 -12.50 -52.55
CA ILE A 60 -1.44 -12.03 -53.75
C ILE A 60 -2.07 -10.73 -54.28
N HIS A 61 -3.40 -10.67 -54.32
CA HIS A 61 -4.14 -9.49 -54.74
C HIS A 61 -3.87 -8.30 -53.81
N ASP A 62 -4.08 -8.47 -52.50
CA ASP A 62 -3.84 -7.44 -51.49
C ASP A 62 -2.39 -6.94 -51.55
N PHE A 63 -1.41 -7.83 -51.73
CA PHE A 63 -0.01 -7.42 -51.85
C PHE A 63 0.27 -6.64 -53.13
N ASN A 64 -0.37 -7.00 -54.25
CA ASN A 64 -0.22 -6.25 -55.50
C ASN A 64 -0.81 -4.84 -55.41
N GLU A 65 -1.88 -4.65 -54.63
CA GLU A 65 -2.53 -3.35 -54.44
C GLU A 65 -1.82 -2.46 -53.41
N VAL A 66 -1.57 -2.98 -52.20
CA VAL A 66 -1.11 -2.16 -51.05
C VAL A 66 0.28 -2.58 -50.53
N GLY A 67 0.96 -3.50 -51.21
CA GLY A 67 2.34 -3.89 -50.90
C GLY A 67 2.51 -4.53 -49.52
N PHE A 68 3.59 -4.17 -48.81
CA PHE A 68 3.94 -4.77 -47.52
C PHE A 68 2.90 -4.56 -46.41
N ALA A 69 2.03 -3.55 -46.51
CA ALA A 69 0.93 -3.33 -45.56
C ALA A 69 -0.09 -4.48 -45.59
N ALA A 70 -0.22 -5.18 -46.73
CA ALA A 70 -1.08 -6.37 -46.86
C ALA A 70 -0.65 -7.52 -45.95
N LEU A 71 0.61 -7.54 -45.53
CA LEU A 71 1.14 -8.61 -44.68
C LEU A 71 0.68 -8.46 -43.22
N ASP A 72 0.32 -7.25 -42.78
CA ASP A 72 -0.06 -7.03 -41.39
C ASP A 72 -1.45 -7.61 -41.07
N PRO A 73 -1.67 -8.17 -39.86
CA PRO A 73 -2.97 -8.68 -39.47
C PRO A 73 -4.00 -7.56 -39.55
N LYS A 74 -5.10 -7.82 -40.27
CA LYS A 74 -6.25 -6.93 -40.29
C LYS A 74 -7.03 -7.18 -39.00
N TRP A 75 -6.61 -6.55 -37.90
CA TRP A 75 -7.37 -6.57 -36.65
C TRP A 75 -8.67 -5.81 -36.86
N SER A 76 -9.74 -6.50 -37.23
CA SER A 76 -11.08 -5.93 -37.09
C SER A 76 -11.32 -5.74 -35.60
N GLY A 77 -11.62 -4.50 -35.19
CA GLY A 77 -11.93 -4.15 -33.80
C GLY A 77 -12.88 -5.17 -33.19
N GLY A 78 -12.57 -5.60 -31.96
CA GLY A 78 -13.38 -6.59 -31.26
C GLY A 78 -14.83 -6.13 -31.10
N ARG A 79 -15.66 -7.03 -30.55
CA ARG A 79 -17.09 -6.75 -30.30
C ARG A 79 -17.27 -5.33 -29.72
N PRO A 80 -18.09 -4.48 -30.36
CA PRO A 80 -18.38 -3.15 -29.85
C PRO A 80 -18.79 -3.20 -28.37
N ARG A 81 -18.37 -2.21 -27.60
CA ARG A 81 -18.71 -2.14 -26.17
C ARG A 81 -20.23 -2.08 -26.02
N THR A 82 -20.79 -3.03 -25.28
CA THR A 82 -22.25 -3.11 -25.03
C THR A 82 -22.75 -2.04 -24.04
N ILE A 83 -21.86 -1.45 -23.25
CA ILE A 83 -22.19 -0.43 -22.24
C ILE A 83 -21.67 0.91 -22.71
N SER A 84 -22.58 1.88 -22.86
CA SER A 84 -22.28 3.25 -23.29
C SER A 84 -21.38 3.97 -22.29
N GLU A 85 -20.66 4.99 -22.75
CA GLU A 85 -19.83 5.82 -21.87
C GLU A 85 -20.69 6.60 -20.85
N ALA A 86 -21.91 7.00 -21.20
CA ALA A 86 -22.87 7.60 -20.27
C ALA A 86 -23.21 6.66 -19.10
N ALA A 87 -23.56 5.40 -19.41
CA ALA A 87 -23.84 4.40 -18.38
C ALA A 87 -22.61 4.10 -17.51
N ARG A 88 -21.39 4.11 -18.09
CA ARG A 88 -20.14 3.96 -17.32
C ARG A 88 -19.93 5.11 -16.34
N ALA A 89 -20.15 6.34 -16.77
CA ALA A 89 -20.02 7.52 -15.91
C ALA A 89 -21.04 7.47 -14.76
N GLU A 90 -22.28 7.07 -15.04
CA GLU A 90 -23.32 6.89 -14.04
C GLU A 90 -22.99 5.78 -13.03
N ILE A 91 -22.49 4.63 -13.50
CA ILE A 91 -21.98 3.56 -12.63
C ILE A 91 -20.91 4.09 -11.67
N CYS A 92 -19.95 4.88 -12.19
CA CYS A 92 -18.89 5.47 -11.39
C CYS A 92 -19.40 6.53 -10.40
N LEU A 93 -20.47 7.25 -10.73
CA LEU A 93 -21.13 8.18 -9.83
C LEU A 93 -21.78 7.43 -8.66
N ILE A 94 -22.65 6.46 -8.98
CA ILE A 94 -23.39 5.67 -7.98
C ILE A 94 -22.45 4.92 -7.06
N ALA A 95 -21.37 4.33 -7.60
CA ALA A 95 -20.39 3.60 -6.81
C ALA A 95 -19.66 4.45 -5.74
N ARG A 96 -19.64 5.78 -5.90
CA ARG A 96 -19.02 6.72 -4.94
C ARG A 96 -20.00 7.24 -3.89
N CYS A 97 -21.31 7.08 -4.08
CA CYS A 97 -22.31 7.48 -3.10
C CYS A 97 -22.42 6.45 -1.97
N CYS A 98 -22.81 6.88 -0.77
CA CYS A 98 -23.21 5.94 0.27
C CYS A 98 -24.54 5.30 -0.16
N PRO A 99 -24.70 3.96 -0.07
CA PRO A 99 -25.98 3.34 -0.42
C PRO A 99 -27.16 3.85 0.43
N ARG A 100 -26.89 4.38 1.64
CA ARG A 100 -27.93 5.01 2.47
C ARG A 100 -28.49 6.29 1.85
N ASP A 101 -27.66 7.06 1.14
CA ASP A 101 -28.07 8.31 0.50
C ASP A 101 -29.07 8.06 -0.65
N VAL A 102 -29.07 6.82 -1.18
CA VAL A 102 -30.01 6.36 -2.20
C VAL A 102 -31.12 5.46 -1.65
N GLY A 103 -31.35 5.51 -0.32
CA GLY A 103 -32.48 4.83 0.33
C GLY A 103 -32.27 3.36 0.68
N LEU A 104 -31.04 2.83 0.59
CA LEU A 104 -30.76 1.42 0.89
C LEU A 104 -30.34 1.21 2.37
N PRO A 105 -30.67 0.06 2.98
CA PRO A 105 -30.47 -0.17 4.42
C PRO A 105 -29.01 -0.49 4.83
N PHE A 106 -28.02 -0.29 3.96
CA PHE A 106 -26.62 -0.65 4.21
C PHE A 106 -25.64 0.47 3.87
N GLY A 107 -24.50 0.51 4.54
CA GLY A 107 -23.52 1.60 4.43
C GLY A 107 -22.43 1.42 3.37
N ALA A 108 -22.40 0.30 2.64
CA ALA A 108 -21.34 0.05 1.67
C ALA A 108 -21.78 -0.83 0.49
N TRP A 109 -21.25 -0.53 -0.69
CA TRP A 109 -21.48 -1.31 -1.91
C TRP A 109 -20.65 -2.60 -1.92
N SER A 110 -21.27 -3.73 -2.29
CA SER A 110 -20.54 -4.85 -2.89
C SER A 110 -20.77 -4.81 -4.40
N LEU A 111 -19.88 -5.42 -5.21
CA LEU A 111 -20.10 -5.48 -6.66
C LEU A 111 -21.43 -6.17 -7.02
N SER A 112 -21.89 -7.11 -6.20
CA SER A 112 -23.19 -7.77 -6.37
C SER A 112 -24.35 -6.81 -6.10
N LYS A 113 -24.30 -6.05 -4.99
CA LYS A 113 -25.35 -5.08 -4.61
C LYS A 113 -25.41 -3.89 -5.56
N LEU A 114 -24.23 -3.40 -5.99
CA LEU A 114 -24.15 -2.34 -6.98
C LEU A 114 -24.74 -2.81 -8.31
N ARG A 115 -24.42 -4.04 -8.76
CA ARG A 115 -25.05 -4.63 -9.96
C ARG A 115 -26.58 -4.64 -9.86
N GLU A 116 -27.10 -5.15 -8.75
CA GLU A 116 -28.55 -5.26 -8.52
C GLU A 116 -29.22 -3.89 -8.60
N TYR A 117 -28.66 -2.90 -7.89
CA TYR A 117 -29.17 -1.52 -7.92
C TYR A 117 -29.11 -0.89 -9.32
N LEU A 118 -28.03 -1.12 -10.08
CA LEU A 118 -27.89 -0.60 -11.44
C LEU A 118 -28.91 -1.18 -12.41
N ILE A 119 -29.28 -2.46 -12.24
CA ILE A 119 -30.30 -3.12 -13.05
C ILE A 119 -31.69 -2.64 -12.64
N ASP A 120 -31.99 -2.60 -11.34
CA ASP A 120 -33.26 -2.15 -10.79
C ASP A 120 -33.59 -0.69 -11.18
N ARG A 121 -32.58 0.18 -11.19
CA ARG A 121 -32.70 1.58 -11.64
C ARG A 121 -32.70 1.76 -13.16
N GLY A 122 -32.52 0.69 -13.93
CA GLY A 122 -32.51 0.74 -15.40
C GLY A 122 -31.26 1.39 -16.02
N VAL A 123 -30.19 1.60 -15.25
CA VAL A 123 -28.91 2.17 -15.75
C VAL A 123 -28.29 1.23 -16.79
N VAL A 124 -28.44 -0.07 -16.59
CA VAL A 124 -28.01 -1.11 -17.54
C VAL A 124 -28.99 -2.28 -17.51
N ALA A 125 -29.33 -2.83 -18.68
CA ALA A 125 -30.21 -4.01 -18.76
C ALA A 125 -29.55 -5.28 -18.16
N SER A 126 -28.25 -5.44 -18.36
CA SER A 126 -27.47 -6.50 -17.72
C SER A 126 -25.99 -6.11 -17.66
N ILE A 127 -25.32 -6.51 -16.57
CA ILE A 127 -23.89 -6.26 -16.40
C ILE A 127 -23.26 -7.33 -15.51
N SER A 128 -22.07 -7.79 -15.86
CA SER A 128 -21.31 -8.72 -15.01
C SER A 128 -20.58 -7.99 -13.90
N ARG A 129 -20.32 -8.67 -12.77
CA ARG A 129 -19.51 -8.11 -11.66
C ARG A 129 -18.09 -7.74 -12.12
N GLU A 130 -17.51 -8.52 -13.03
CA GLU A 130 -16.18 -8.25 -13.58
C GLU A 130 -16.19 -7.01 -14.47
N THR A 131 -17.25 -6.81 -15.25
CA THR A 131 -17.41 -5.59 -16.06
C THR A 131 -17.48 -4.35 -15.18
N ILE A 132 -18.24 -4.38 -14.07
CA ILE A 132 -18.26 -3.29 -13.08
C ILE A 132 -16.85 -3.05 -12.53
N ARG A 133 -16.13 -4.11 -12.14
CA ARG A 133 -14.77 -4.01 -11.61
C ARG A 133 -13.81 -3.35 -12.61
N ILE A 134 -13.88 -3.73 -13.89
CA ILE A 134 -13.08 -3.13 -14.97
C ILE A 134 -13.42 -1.67 -15.15
N ILE A 135 -14.71 -1.30 -15.16
CA ILE A 135 -15.17 0.10 -15.27
C ILE A 135 -14.61 0.93 -14.12
N LEU A 136 -14.78 0.49 -12.87
CA LEU A 136 -14.30 1.22 -11.70
C LEU A 136 -12.78 1.37 -11.70
N ARG A 137 -12.04 0.29 -12.01
CA ARG A 137 -10.57 0.35 -12.13
C ARG A 137 -10.12 1.31 -13.22
N GLY A 138 -10.77 1.27 -14.39
CA GLY A 138 -10.48 2.18 -15.49
C GLY A 138 -10.73 3.65 -15.13
N ALA A 139 -11.68 3.91 -14.23
CA ALA A 139 -11.97 5.25 -13.70
C ALA A 139 -11.12 5.63 -12.47
N GLY A 140 -10.14 4.82 -12.07
CA GLY A 140 -9.32 5.08 -10.87
C GLY A 140 -10.06 4.87 -9.54
N ILE A 141 -11.25 4.26 -9.56
CA ILE A 141 -12.05 3.98 -8.37
C ILE A 141 -11.63 2.63 -7.80
N SER A 142 -11.24 2.61 -6.53
CA SER A 142 -10.80 1.42 -5.83
C SER A 142 -11.56 1.24 -4.51
N TRP A 143 -11.62 -0.01 -4.05
CA TRP A 143 -12.20 -0.31 -2.74
C TRP A 143 -11.24 0.14 -1.63
N GLN A 144 -11.64 1.14 -0.87
CA GLN A 144 -10.83 1.73 0.20
C GLN A 144 -11.57 1.64 1.54
N ALA A 145 -10.81 1.49 2.62
CA ALA A 145 -11.37 1.59 3.96
C ALA A 145 -11.68 3.06 4.29
N THR A 146 -12.85 3.30 4.89
CA THR A 146 -13.16 4.60 5.51
C THR A 146 -12.12 4.89 6.60
N LYS A 147 -11.52 6.08 6.55
CA LYS A 147 -10.55 6.53 7.55
C LYS A 147 -11.23 7.50 8.50
N THR A 148 -10.89 7.42 9.78
CA THR A 148 -11.20 8.47 10.74
C THR A 148 -10.13 9.55 10.69
N TRP A 149 -10.51 10.80 10.92
CA TRP A 149 -9.60 11.93 11.05
C TRP A 149 -9.84 12.64 12.38
N LYS A 150 -8.79 13.21 12.97
CA LYS A 150 -8.87 14.04 14.18
C LYS A 150 -8.41 15.44 13.84
N ALA A 151 -9.24 16.44 14.15
CA ALA A 151 -8.81 17.83 14.23
C ALA A 151 -8.26 18.10 15.63
N SER A 152 -7.17 18.84 15.74
CA SER A 152 -6.63 19.33 17.01
C SER A 152 -7.33 20.63 17.39
N THR A 153 -7.68 20.76 18.66
CA THR A 153 -8.20 22.01 19.26
C THR A 153 -7.15 22.70 20.14
N ASP A 154 -5.87 22.34 19.98
CA ASP A 154 -4.78 22.88 20.78
C ASP A 154 -4.45 24.32 20.33
N PRO A 155 -4.58 25.34 21.20
CA PRO A 155 -4.27 26.73 20.83
C PRO A 155 -2.79 26.91 20.46
N ASP A 156 -1.91 26.08 21.02
CA ASP A 156 -0.47 26.09 20.76
C ASP A 156 -0.05 25.09 19.67
N PHE A 157 -0.98 24.64 18.82
CA PHE A 157 -0.72 23.60 17.85
C PHE A 157 0.52 23.90 16.99
N ALA A 158 0.54 25.07 16.35
CA ALA A 158 1.59 25.45 15.42
C ALA A 158 2.94 25.66 16.10
N SER A 159 2.98 26.20 17.32
CA SER A 159 4.24 26.40 18.06
C SER A 159 4.83 25.07 18.54
N LYS A 160 4.01 24.19 19.12
CA LYS A 160 4.43 22.83 19.53
C LYS A 160 4.89 21.99 18.35
N MET A 161 4.14 22.02 17.25
CA MET A 161 4.51 21.30 16.03
C MET A 161 5.87 21.78 15.50
N ARG A 162 6.06 23.09 15.34
CA ARG A 162 7.35 23.66 14.88
C ARG A 162 8.49 23.30 15.83
N ARG A 163 8.28 23.34 17.14
CA ARG A 163 9.29 22.94 18.13
C ARG A 163 9.72 21.49 17.94
N VAL A 164 8.78 20.57 17.77
CA VAL A 164 9.07 19.14 17.58
C VAL A 164 9.79 18.91 16.25
N LEU A 165 9.31 19.52 15.16
CA LEU A 165 9.94 19.42 13.85
C LEU A 165 11.38 19.97 13.86
N ALA A 166 11.62 21.11 14.51
CA ALA A 166 12.96 21.67 14.67
C ALA A 166 13.90 20.72 15.42
N LEU A 167 13.43 20.03 16.47
CA LEU A 167 14.22 19.02 17.17
C LEU A 167 14.54 17.80 16.30
N TYR A 168 13.63 17.42 15.39
CA TYR A 168 13.85 16.30 14.48
C TYR A 168 14.85 16.64 13.38
N ASP A 169 14.82 17.86 12.86
CA ASP A 169 15.71 18.29 11.78
C ASP A 169 17.09 18.71 12.31
N HIS A 170 17.11 19.40 13.45
CA HIS A 170 18.29 20.01 14.04
C HIS A 170 18.35 19.73 15.55
N PRO A 171 18.64 18.47 15.95
CA PRO A 171 18.84 18.15 17.35
C PRO A 171 20.01 18.99 17.91
N PRO A 172 19.85 19.61 19.10
CA PRO A 172 20.90 20.44 19.70
C PRO A 172 22.20 19.65 19.95
N GLU A 173 23.34 20.32 19.80
CA GLU A 173 24.65 19.74 20.10
C GLU A 173 24.74 19.32 21.58
N GLY A 174 25.29 18.13 21.85
CA GLY A 174 25.30 17.53 23.20
C GLY A 174 23.90 17.10 23.69
N GLY A 175 22.86 17.24 22.87
CA GLY A 175 21.50 16.85 23.15
C GLY A 175 21.07 15.55 22.47
N ARG A 176 20.13 14.84 23.08
CA ARG A 176 19.51 13.64 22.51
C ARG A 176 18.02 13.73 22.46
N VAL A 177 17.46 13.56 21.27
CA VAL A 177 16.02 13.52 21.05
C VAL A 177 15.54 12.09 21.13
N VAL A 178 14.62 11.83 22.06
CA VAL A 178 13.96 10.53 22.22
C VAL A 178 12.45 10.68 22.19
N CYS A 179 11.79 9.83 21.41
CA CYS A 179 10.34 9.79 21.34
C CYS A 179 9.81 8.71 22.27
N VAL A 180 8.96 9.09 23.23
CA VAL A 180 8.46 8.19 24.27
C VAL A 180 6.95 8.05 24.17
N ASP A 181 6.46 6.82 24.34
CA ASP A 181 5.03 6.51 24.32
C ASP A 181 4.74 5.15 24.99
N GLU A 182 3.47 4.88 25.30
CA GLU A 182 3.00 3.64 25.87
C GLU A 182 2.28 2.74 24.86
N PHE A 183 2.78 1.51 24.72
CA PHE A 183 2.15 0.47 23.95
C PHE A 183 1.34 -0.49 24.82
N GLY A 184 0.08 -0.70 24.45
CA GLY A 184 -0.78 -1.66 25.10
C GLY A 184 -2.26 -1.45 24.81
N PRO A 185 -3.15 -2.18 25.52
CA PRO A 185 -2.82 -3.19 26.53
C PRO A 185 -2.18 -4.46 25.93
N LEU A 186 -1.16 -4.98 26.63
CA LEU A 186 -0.53 -6.27 26.34
C LEU A 186 -1.32 -7.38 27.02
N ASN A 187 -2.34 -7.85 26.31
CA ASN A 187 -3.20 -8.96 26.73
C ASN A 187 -2.65 -10.29 26.25
N LEU A 188 -2.79 -11.33 27.08
CA LEU A 188 -2.64 -12.72 26.69
C LEU A 188 -3.93 -13.18 26.00
N ARG A 189 -3.91 -13.10 24.67
CA ARG A 189 -5.00 -13.57 23.82
C ARG A 189 -4.42 -14.15 22.53
N PRO A 190 -5.12 -15.09 21.88
CA PRO A 190 -4.78 -15.51 20.54
C PRO A 190 -4.84 -14.29 19.62
N ARG A 191 -3.77 -14.06 18.86
CA ARG A 191 -3.68 -12.95 17.91
C ARG A 191 -3.58 -13.52 16.50
N PRO A 192 -4.61 -13.35 15.66
CA PRO A 192 -4.50 -13.77 14.27
C PRO A 192 -3.36 -13.00 13.60
N GLY A 193 -2.60 -13.70 12.76
CA GLY A 193 -1.49 -13.16 12.00
C GLY A 193 -1.63 -13.43 10.52
N ARG A 194 -0.64 -12.96 9.76
CA ARG A 194 -0.48 -13.27 8.34
C ARG A 194 0.86 -13.95 8.17
N GLY A 195 0.91 -14.96 7.32
CA GLY A 195 2.11 -15.75 7.06
C GLY A 195 1.94 -16.57 5.80
N TRP A 196 3.01 -17.22 5.38
CA TRP A 196 3.01 -18.11 4.23
C TRP A 196 2.60 -19.51 4.68
N TYR A 197 1.54 -20.03 4.07
CA TYR A 197 1.01 -21.37 4.37
C TYR A 197 0.61 -22.06 3.06
N PRO A 198 0.58 -23.40 3.01
CA PRO A 198 0.05 -24.11 1.84
C PRO A 198 -1.39 -23.68 1.51
N ALA A 199 -1.73 -23.69 0.22
CA ALA A 199 -3.05 -23.29 -0.25
C ALA A 199 -4.17 -24.07 0.48
N GLY A 200 -5.16 -23.36 1.01
CA GLY A 200 -6.27 -23.95 1.77
C GLY A 200 -5.92 -24.48 3.17
N ARG A 201 -4.66 -24.39 3.61
CA ARG A 201 -4.19 -24.93 4.90
C ARG A 201 -3.54 -23.84 5.78
N PRO A 202 -4.31 -22.84 6.26
CA PRO A 202 -3.77 -21.83 7.17
C PRO A 202 -3.42 -22.44 8.54
N ALA A 203 -2.41 -21.90 9.21
CA ALA A 203 -2.21 -22.16 10.64
C ALA A 203 -3.43 -21.71 11.45
N ARG A 204 -3.78 -22.49 12.47
CA ARG A 204 -4.93 -22.23 13.34
C ARG A 204 -4.45 -22.07 14.78
N ILE A 205 -5.01 -21.08 15.46
CA ILE A 205 -4.86 -20.85 16.89
C ILE A 205 -6.25 -20.91 17.53
N ARG A 206 -6.31 -21.08 18.86
CA ARG A 206 -7.60 -21.17 19.57
C ARG A 206 -8.47 -19.92 19.31
N ALA A 207 -9.76 -20.12 19.13
CA ALA A 207 -10.72 -19.02 18.98
C ALA A 207 -11.16 -18.46 20.34
N THR A 208 -11.36 -19.36 21.31
CA THR A 208 -11.86 -19.03 22.65
C THR A 208 -10.72 -18.81 23.63
N TYR A 209 -10.85 -17.78 24.46
CA TYR A 209 -9.90 -17.49 25.53
C TYR A 209 -10.59 -16.77 26.69
N THR A 210 -10.07 -16.99 27.89
CA THR A 210 -10.43 -16.25 29.10
C THR A 210 -9.27 -15.33 29.49
N ARG A 211 -9.60 -14.15 30.05
CA ARG A 211 -8.60 -13.14 30.43
C ARG A 211 -8.31 -13.21 31.93
N THR A 212 -7.52 -14.20 32.35
CA THR A 212 -7.29 -14.49 33.77
C THR A 212 -6.06 -13.78 34.35
N LEU A 213 -5.06 -13.46 33.54
CA LEU A 213 -3.75 -12.98 34.02
C LEU A 213 -3.56 -11.45 33.90
N GLY A 214 -4.64 -10.69 33.81
CA GLY A 214 -4.59 -9.23 33.68
C GLY A 214 -3.90 -8.73 32.41
N VAL A 215 -3.45 -7.48 32.44
CA VAL A 215 -2.87 -6.78 31.29
C VAL A 215 -1.56 -6.10 31.69
N ARG A 216 -0.59 -6.08 30.79
CA ARG A 216 0.66 -5.32 30.96
C ARG A 216 0.71 -4.14 29.98
N HIS A 217 1.62 -3.21 30.23
CA HIS A 217 1.88 -2.03 29.41
C HIS A 217 3.37 -1.92 29.15
N MET A 218 3.74 -1.57 27.92
CA MET A 218 5.11 -1.29 27.55
C MET A 218 5.28 0.22 27.51
N LEU A 219 6.20 0.75 28.31
CA LEU A 219 6.73 2.10 28.13
C LEU A 219 7.96 1.99 27.24
N ALA A 220 8.04 2.77 26.18
CA ALA A 220 9.10 2.66 25.19
C ALA A 220 9.67 4.02 24.82
N ALA A 221 10.95 4.04 24.46
CA ALA A 221 11.69 5.21 24.00
C ALA A 221 12.41 4.85 22.71
N LEU A 222 12.15 5.60 21.65
CA LEU A 222 12.89 5.53 20.39
C LEU A 222 13.95 6.63 20.41
N ASP A 223 15.21 6.23 20.35
CA ASP A 223 16.36 7.13 20.23
C ASP A 223 16.59 7.50 18.77
N LEU A 224 16.37 8.76 18.39
CA LEU A 224 16.45 9.16 16.98
C LEU A 224 17.88 9.08 16.43
N ALA A 225 18.89 9.30 17.29
CA ALA A 225 20.29 9.26 16.85
C ALA A 225 20.73 7.85 16.42
N THR A 226 20.14 6.79 16.98
CA THR A 226 20.52 5.40 16.67
C THR A 226 19.40 4.57 16.04
N GLY A 227 18.16 5.08 16.05
CA GLY A 227 16.96 4.34 15.68
C GLY A 227 16.56 3.20 16.62
N LYS A 228 17.26 3.03 17.75
CA LYS A 228 17.04 1.93 18.69
C LYS A 228 15.87 2.21 19.63
N ILE A 229 15.13 1.15 19.96
CA ILE A 229 14.03 1.20 20.92
C ILE A 229 14.47 0.61 22.25
N PHE A 230 14.23 1.35 23.33
CA PHE A 230 14.41 0.93 24.71
C PHE A 230 13.06 0.83 25.37
N TYR A 231 12.84 -0.16 26.21
CA TYR A 231 11.51 -0.34 26.81
C TYR A 231 11.55 -0.96 28.20
N ARG A 232 10.44 -0.80 28.92
CA ARG A 232 10.13 -1.52 30.16
C ARG A 232 8.67 -1.94 30.14
N ILE A 233 8.42 -3.20 30.52
CA ILE A 233 7.06 -3.68 30.75
C ILE A 233 6.68 -3.44 32.21
N ARG A 234 5.46 -2.99 32.43
CA ARG A 234 4.87 -2.64 33.72
C ARG A 234 3.42 -3.11 33.78
N ASP A 235 2.93 -3.42 34.97
CA ASP A 235 1.53 -3.82 35.17
C ASP A 235 0.57 -2.62 35.14
N ARG A 236 1.10 -1.41 35.33
CA ARG A 236 0.37 -0.14 35.32
C ARG A 236 1.16 0.91 34.52
N LYS A 237 0.47 1.94 34.05
CA LYS A 237 1.05 3.10 33.35
C LYS A 237 0.70 4.43 34.04
N ARG A 238 1.11 4.58 35.29
CA ARG A 238 0.91 5.82 36.07
C ARG A 238 2.19 6.65 36.04
N TRP A 239 2.12 7.84 36.63
CA TRP A 239 3.27 8.75 36.71
C TRP A 239 4.50 8.13 37.39
N ARG A 240 4.31 7.19 38.34
CA ARG A 240 5.41 6.48 39.01
C ARG A 240 6.18 5.58 38.05
N GLU A 241 5.47 4.83 37.23
CA GLU A 241 6.08 3.94 36.24
C GLU A 241 6.77 4.73 35.12
N PHE A 242 6.16 5.83 34.69
CA PHE A 242 6.76 6.76 33.73
C PHE A 242 8.04 7.41 34.29
N LEU A 243 8.01 7.96 35.51
CA LEU A 243 9.19 8.52 36.18
C LEU A 243 10.30 7.50 36.34
N ALA A 244 9.97 6.27 36.75
CA ALA A 244 10.94 5.19 36.84
C ALA A 244 11.56 4.85 35.47
N PHE A 245 10.80 4.98 34.38
CA PHE A 245 11.30 4.82 33.03
C PHE A 245 12.23 5.97 32.62
N LEU A 246 11.88 7.23 32.89
CA LEU A 246 12.76 8.37 32.66
C LEU A 246 14.10 8.22 33.41
N LYS A 247 14.08 7.76 34.66
CA LYS A 247 15.30 7.45 35.44
C LYS A 247 16.17 6.37 34.79
N VAL A 248 15.58 5.43 34.04
CA VAL A 248 16.34 4.44 33.26
C VAL A 248 16.98 5.11 32.04
N LEU A 249 16.25 5.97 31.32
CA LEU A 249 16.79 6.69 30.17
C LEU A 249 17.92 7.66 30.59
N ARG A 250 17.73 8.40 31.67
CA ARG A 250 18.74 9.32 32.21
C ARG A 250 20.05 8.63 32.54
N ARG A 251 19.98 7.46 33.21
CA ARG A 251 21.17 6.62 33.50
C ARG A 251 21.85 6.08 32.26
N ARG A 252 21.12 5.90 31.16
CA ARG A 252 21.68 5.40 29.90
C ARG A 252 22.50 6.45 29.17
N TRP A 253 22.17 7.72 29.32
CA TRP A 253 22.85 8.83 28.64
C TRP A 253 23.27 9.91 29.64
N PRO A 254 24.04 9.63 30.68
CA PRO A 254 24.18 10.51 31.86
C PRO A 254 24.65 11.95 31.57
N THR A 255 25.38 12.18 30.48
CA THR A 255 26.03 13.46 30.15
C THR A 255 25.28 14.32 29.14
N GLU A 256 24.22 13.80 28.50
CA GLU A 256 23.54 14.47 27.40
C GLU A 256 22.24 15.13 27.88
N ARG A 257 21.86 16.29 27.36
CA ARG A 257 20.51 16.83 27.64
C ARG A 257 19.47 16.00 26.89
N LEU A 258 18.42 15.52 27.56
CA LEU A 258 17.38 14.71 26.91
C LEU A 258 16.20 15.57 26.52
N TYR A 259 15.84 15.53 25.24
CA TYR A 259 14.60 16.08 24.70
C TYR A 259 13.62 14.93 24.50
N VAL A 260 12.71 14.76 25.46
CA VAL A 260 11.78 13.64 25.51
C VAL A 260 10.45 14.07 24.89
N VAL A 261 10.21 13.67 23.65
CA VAL A 261 8.96 13.95 22.93
C VAL A 261 7.87 12.99 23.40
N VAL A 262 6.78 13.55 23.94
CA VAL A 262 5.68 12.79 24.55
C VAL A 262 4.32 13.38 24.21
N ASP A 263 3.28 12.55 24.27
CA ASP A 263 1.91 13.02 24.17
C ASP A 263 1.43 13.74 25.46
N ASN A 264 0.17 14.16 25.49
CA ASN A 264 -0.44 14.89 26.60
C ASN A 264 -1.05 13.99 27.68
N PHE A 265 -0.63 12.72 27.77
CA PHE A 265 -1.13 11.79 28.78
C PHE A 265 -0.87 12.31 30.21
N ALA A 266 -1.89 12.24 31.07
CA ALA A 266 -1.89 12.89 32.39
C ALA A 266 -0.66 12.53 33.26
N PRO A 267 -0.18 11.27 33.32
CA PRO A 267 1.08 10.91 33.97
C PRO A 267 2.31 11.72 33.56
N HIS A 268 2.43 12.15 32.30
CA HIS A 268 3.55 12.96 31.82
C HIS A 268 3.54 14.37 32.41
N ARG A 269 2.36 14.87 32.78
CA ARG A 269 2.17 16.23 33.32
C ARG A 269 2.21 16.29 34.84
N HIS A 270 2.40 15.17 35.52
CA HIS A 270 2.39 15.13 36.98
C HIS A 270 3.54 16.00 37.57
N PRO A 271 3.31 16.80 38.63
CA PRO A 271 4.30 17.72 39.18
C PRO A 271 5.66 17.07 39.47
N LYS A 272 5.66 15.96 40.20
CA LYS A 272 6.88 15.16 40.50
C LYS A 272 7.67 14.68 39.28
N VAL A 273 7.00 14.50 38.13
CA VAL A 273 7.68 14.11 36.88
C VAL A 273 8.37 15.33 36.29
N ARG A 274 7.69 16.48 36.27
CA ARG A 274 8.22 17.75 35.74
C ARG A 274 9.38 18.27 36.59
N GLU A 275 9.22 18.31 37.91
CA GLU A 275 10.27 18.69 38.87
C GLU A 275 11.52 17.85 38.65
N TRP A 276 11.39 16.51 38.70
CA TRP A 276 12.52 15.62 38.48
C TRP A 276 13.17 15.80 37.11
N ALA A 277 12.38 16.07 36.06
CA ALA A 277 12.90 16.26 34.71
C ALA A 277 13.79 17.51 34.61
N VAL A 278 13.36 18.62 35.22
CA VAL A 278 14.14 19.87 35.30
C VAL A 278 15.46 19.62 36.05
N ASP A 279 15.42 18.94 37.19
CA ASP A 279 16.60 18.68 38.02
C ASP A 279 17.66 17.76 37.37
N HIS A 280 17.33 17.11 36.25
CA HIS A 280 18.17 16.06 35.63
C HIS A 280 18.44 16.30 34.13
N ASP A 281 18.34 17.54 33.66
CA ASP A 281 18.54 17.92 32.25
C ASP A 281 17.67 17.12 31.28
N VAL A 282 16.41 16.94 31.65
CA VAL A 282 15.37 16.31 30.83
C VAL A 282 14.28 17.33 30.51
N GLU A 283 14.15 17.66 29.23
CA GLU A 283 13.07 18.50 28.72
C GLU A 283 11.94 17.62 28.18
N LEU A 284 10.75 17.71 28.79
CA LEU A 284 9.55 17.08 28.25
C LEU A 284 8.96 17.97 27.16
N VAL A 285 9.03 17.50 25.91
CA VAL A 285 8.53 18.20 24.73
C VAL A 285 7.16 17.62 24.37
N PHE A 286 6.10 18.35 24.74
CA PHE A 286 4.73 17.88 24.52
C PHE A 286 4.29 18.07 23.07
N LEU A 287 3.78 16.99 22.48
CA LEU A 287 3.10 17.03 21.19
C LEU A 287 1.81 17.87 21.28
N PRO A 288 1.35 18.46 20.17
CA PRO A 288 0.01 19.02 20.11
C PRO A 288 -1.06 17.97 20.42
N THR A 289 -2.17 18.40 21.02
CA THR A 289 -3.30 17.51 21.31
C THR A 289 -3.81 16.84 20.03
N TYR A 290 -4.09 15.53 20.08
CA TYR A 290 -4.51 14.71 18.92
C TYR A 290 -3.53 14.65 17.73
N ALA A 291 -2.25 14.97 17.94
CA ALA A 291 -1.21 14.90 16.92
C ALA A 291 -0.26 13.70 17.10
N SER A 292 -0.78 12.50 17.42
CA SER A 292 0.08 11.32 17.62
C SER A 292 0.84 10.90 16.37
N TRP A 293 0.35 11.27 15.18
CA TRP A 293 1.06 11.11 13.91
C TRP A 293 2.40 11.88 13.83
N LEU A 294 2.63 12.85 14.73
CA LEU A 294 3.89 13.57 14.85
C LEU A 294 4.93 12.78 15.67
N ASN A 295 4.52 11.73 16.39
CA ASN A 295 5.41 10.93 17.23
C ASN A 295 6.08 9.80 16.43
N TRP A 296 7.41 9.87 16.26
CA TRP A 296 8.17 8.83 15.52
C TRP A 296 8.03 7.40 16.05
N ILE A 297 7.71 7.20 17.33
CA ILE A 297 7.61 5.85 17.91
C ILE A 297 6.30 5.12 17.56
N GLU A 298 5.23 5.84 17.23
CA GLU A 298 3.93 5.27 16.89
C GLU A 298 3.98 4.24 15.73
N PRO A 299 4.62 4.52 14.57
CA PRO A 299 4.76 3.51 13.52
C PRO A 299 5.60 2.29 13.97
N GLU A 300 6.54 2.46 14.90
CA GLU A 300 7.36 1.36 15.42
C GLU A 300 6.54 0.34 16.23
N PHE A 301 5.52 0.81 16.94
CA PHE A 301 4.58 -0.07 17.65
C PHE A 301 3.74 -0.93 16.70
N THR A 302 3.51 -0.47 15.47
CA THR A 302 2.91 -1.32 14.43
C THR A 302 3.82 -2.50 14.10
N GLY A 303 5.13 -2.25 14.00
CA GLY A 303 6.13 -3.31 13.83
C GLY A 303 6.14 -4.30 14.99
N VAL A 304 6.18 -3.82 16.24
CA VAL A 304 6.10 -4.70 17.44
C VAL A 304 4.83 -5.56 17.41
N ARG A 305 3.67 -4.94 17.13
CA ARG A 305 2.40 -5.68 17.03
C ARG A 305 2.44 -6.74 15.95
N TYR A 306 2.95 -6.39 14.77
CA TYR A 306 2.93 -7.27 13.61
C TYR A 306 3.92 -8.43 13.74
N PHE A 307 5.17 -8.14 14.09
CA PHE A 307 6.25 -9.13 14.06
C PHE A 307 6.45 -9.88 15.37
N ALA A 308 6.11 -9.29 16.53
CA ALA A 308 6.30 -9.95 17.82
C ALA A 308 5.00 -10.56 18.39
N LEU A 309 3.83 -10.00 18.04
CA LEU A 309 2.57 -10.37 18.68
C LEU A 309 1.56 -11.05 17.76
N ASN A 310 1.44 -10.67 16.49
CA ASN A 310 0.48 -11.30 15.60
C ASN A 310 0.93 -12.71 15.20
N GLY A 311 -0.02 -13.63 15.01
CA GLY A 311 0.25 -15.04 14.72
C GLY A 311 0.68 -15.85 15.94
N SER A 312 0.52 -15.31 17.16
CA SER A 312 0.91 -15.95 18.41
C SER A 312 -0.28 -16.26 19.31
N ASP A 313 -0.07 -17.20 20.22
CA ASP A 313 -0.99 -17.54 21.30
C ASP A 313 -0.22 -17.79 22.60
N PHE A 314 0.27 -16.71 23.20
CA PHE A 314 1.09 -16.79 24.41
C PHE A 314 0.25 -17.22 25.63
N THR A 315 0.82 -18.14 26.42
CA THR A 315 0.19 -18.67 27.64
C THR A 315 0.58 -17.89 28.90
N SER A 316 1.68 -17.14 28.86
CA SER A 316 2.16 -16.31 29.97
C SER A 316 2.70 -14.96 29.49
N HIS A 317 2.73 -13.98 30.41
CA HIS A 317 3.32 -12.67 30.13
C HIS A 317 4.83 -12.73 29.93
N ASP A 318 5.50 -13.73 30.50
CA ASP A 318 6.95 -13.90 30.34
C ASP A 318 7.28 -14.44 28.95
N GLN A 319 6.47 -15.35 28.42
CA GLN A 319 6.57 -15.79 27.03
C GLN A 319 6.33 -14.63 26.06
N GLN A 320 5.29 -13.82 26.30
CA GLN A 320 5.01 -12.63 25.50
C GLN A 320 6.15 -11.60 25.58
N ASN A 321 6.70 -11.36 26.77
CA ASN A 321 7.83 -10.44 26.95
C ASN A 321 9.09 -10.97 26.26
N ALA A 322 9.37 -12.28 26.33
CA ALA A 322 10.51 -12.89 25.65
C ALA A 322 10.42 -12.72 24.12
N ALA A 323 9.23 -12.88 23.54
CA ALA A 323 8.99 -12.64 22.12
C ALA A 323 9.20 -11.16 21.73
N ILE A 324 8.65 -10.21 22.51
CA ILE A 324 8.89 -8.77 22.32
C ILE A 324 10.39 -8.46 22.42
N ALA A 325 11.08 -9.01 23.42
CA ALA A 325 12.50 -8.78 23.65
C ALA A 325 13.35 -9.33 22.49
N ALA A 326 13.03 -10.52 21.99
CA ALA A 326 13.72 -11.14 20.87
C ALA A 326 13.57 -10.29 19.59
N TYR A 327 12.34 -9.88 19.28
CA TYR A 327 12.09 -9.00 18.14
C TYR A 327 12.82 -7.66 18.27
N LEU A 328 12.75 -7.00 19.43
CA LEU A 328 13.40 -5.70 19.62
C LEU A 328 14.91 -5.78 19.60
N ARG A 329 15.52 -6.88 20.08
CA ARG A 329 16.96 -7.12 19.91
C ARG A 329 17.33 -7.22 18.43
N TRP A 330 16.61 -8.05 17.67
CA TRP A 330 16.82 -8.18 16.23
C TRP A 330 16.62 -6.83 15.52
N ARG A 331 15.52 -6.12 15.79
CA ARG A 331 15.25 -4.79 15.20
C ARG A 331 16.37 -3.79 15.51
N ASN A 332 16.83 -3.74 16.76
CA ASN A 332 17.87 -2.79 17.18
C ASN A 332 19.26 -3.10 16.58
N GLN A 333 19.53 -4.34 16.17
CA GLN A 333 20.74 -4.69 15.42
C GLN A 333 20.69 -4.18 13.98
N HIS A 334 19.49 -4.00 13.43
CA HIS A 334 19.24 -3.50 12.07
C HIS A 334 18.72 -2.06 12.08
N ALA A 335 18.89 -1.34 13.18
CA ALA A 335 18.39 0.02 13.33
C ALA A 335 19.38 1.02 12.74
N GLU A 336 18.83 1.99 12.02
CA GLU A 336 19.55 3.14 11.49
C GLU A 336 19.04 4.44 12.14
N PRO A 337 19.86 5.49 12.21
CA PRO A 337 19.43 6.81 12.67
C PRO A 337 18.14 7.26 11.99
N LYS A 338 17.20 7.82 12.77
CA LYS A 338 15.96 8.39 12.24
C LYS A 338 16.22 9.82 11.78
N ARG A 339 16.01 10.05 10.49
CA ARG A 339 16.20 11.34 9.81
C ARG A 339 15.00 11.63 8.90
N ASP A 340 14.94 12.84 8.36
CA ASP A 340 14.03 13.22 7.29
C ASP A 340 12.55 12.98 7.61
N PHE A 341 12.10 13.39 8.79
CA PHE A 341 10.71 13.19 9.19
C PHE A 341 9.74 13.91 8.25
N ALA A 342 8.99 13.15 7.46
CA ALA A 342 7.89 13.67 6.65
C ALA A 342 8.29 14.90 5.77
N VAL A 343 9.50 14.89 5.20
CA VAL A 343 10.06 16.03 4.43
C VAL A 343 9.18 16.51 3.28
N SER A 344 8.45 15.60 2.62
CA SER A 344 7.54 15.92 1.51
C SER A 344 6.08 16.10 1.93
N SER A 345 5.79 16.14 3.24
CA SER A 345 4.44 16.22 3.76
C SER A 345 3.96 17.65 3.87
N LYS A 346 2.65 17.88 3.67
CA LYS A 346 1.99 19.17 3.87
C LYS A 346 2.21 19.77 5.26
N ILE A 347 2.50 18.95 6.28
CA ILE A 347 2.79 19.44 7.65
C ILE A 347 4.04 20.33 7.72
N ARG A 348 4.89 20.29 6.68
CA ARG A 348 6.09 21.12 6.54
C ARG A 348 5.79 22.48 5.89
N GLN A 349 4.58 22.69 5.37
CA GLN A 349 4.22 23.93 4.71
C GLN A 349 3.90 25.03 5.74
N PRO A 350 4.32 26.30 5.49
CA PRO A 350 4.10 27.40 6.44
C PRO A 350 2.62 27.69 6.72
N ASP A 351 1.76 27.42 5.75
CA ASP A 351 0.31 27.59 5.78
C ASP A 351 -0.43 26.34 6.28
N TYR A 352 0.28 25.34 6.80
CA TYR A 352 -0.36 24.16 7.38
C TYR A 352 -1.14 24.51 8.65
N VAL A 353 -2.42 24.79 8.46
CA VAL A 353 -3.43 24.80 9.50
C VAL A 353 -4.05 23.40 9.50
N ILE A 354 -4.13 22.74 10.66
CA ILE A 354 -4.97 21.54 10.74
C ILE A 354 -6.35 21.95 10.28
N ASN A 355 -6.93 21.22 9.31
CA ASN A 355 -8.33 21.36 8.90
C ASN A 355 -9.19 21.47 10.16
N VAL A 356 -9.51 22.71 10.52
CA VAL A 356 -10.43 23.06 11.59
C VAL A 356 -11.76 22.55 11.08
N ALA A 357 -12.40 21.68 11.87
CA ALA A 357 -13.68 21.09 11.52
C ALA A 357 -14.73 22.18 11.26
#